data_AF-A0A7C1M3L7-F1
#
_entry.id   AF-A0A7C1M3L7-F1
#
_cell.length_a   1.000
_cell.length_b   1.000
_cell.length_c   1.000
_cell.angle_alpha   90.00
_cell.angle_beta   90.00
_cell.angle_gamma   90.00
#
_symmetry.space_group_name_H-M   'P 1'
#
loop_
_entity.id
_entity.type
_entity.pdbx_description
1 polymer ?
#
loop_
_entity_poly.entity_id
_entity_poly.type
_entity_poly.pdbx_seq_one_letter_code
_entity_poly.pdbx_strand_id
1 'polypeptide(L)'
;MSMLVAAGSTSVTTYFALRLAADDTAATGLTITNFDLQYVRSGTAPVAKVDATALAATDSAWDDNKAIEVDATDQPGLYRVDWPDAAFTAGVREVILTVKVATAKTKHLRVEINAQTVVTSLGAQAKADVNAEADTAISDAALATAAKLVTVDTVVDAIKVTTDKFVFTNANEVDANTVSINDAEVTGSGTVADPWNS
;
A
#
# COMPACT_ATOMS: atom_id res chain seq x y z
N MET A 1 1.91 -18.10 24.60
CA MET A 1 1.46 -17.52 23.32
C MET A 1 0.37 -16.52 23.65
N SER A 2 0.56 -15.23 23.39
CA SER A 2 -0.51 -14.22 23.47
C SER A 2 -1.36 -14.30 22.21
N MET A 3 -2.67 -14.04 22.33
CA MET A 3 -3.57 -13.92 21.17
C MET A 3 -3.36 -12.54 20.54
N LEU A 4 -3.32 -12.48 19.21
CA LEU A 4 -3.23 -11.24 18.42
C LEU A 4 -4.56 -10.99 17.71
N VAL A 5 -5.15 -9.81 17.89
CA VAL A 5 -6.45 -9.41 17.32
C VAL A 5 -6.31 -8.10 16.56
N ALA A 6 -6.98 -7.95 15.42
CA ALA A 6 -6.90 -6.70 14.66
C ALA A 6 -7.59 -5.54 15.41
N ALA A 7 -7.05 -4.32 15.26
CA ALA A 7 -7.72 -3.14 15.78
C ALA A 7 -9.10 -2.96 15.14
N GLY A 8 -10.12 -2.72 15.95
CA GLY A 8 -11.51 -2.60 15.53
C GLY A 8 -12.22 -3.94 15.27
N SER A 9 -11.60 -5.08 15.59
CA SER A 9 -12.29 -6.38 15.55
C SER A 9 -13.54 -6.37 16.43
N THR A 10 -14.63 -6.91 15.89
CA THR A 10 -15.85 -7.21 16.62
C THR A 10 -15.94 -8.71 16.90
N SER A 11 -16.81 -9.10 17.82
CA SER A 11 -17.16 -10.50 18.07
C SER A 11 -16.01 -11.40 18.53
N VAL A 12 -15.17 -10.87 19.41
CA VAL A 12 -14.00 -11.58 19.95
C VAL A 12 -14.40 -12.46 21.13
N THR A 13 -14.09 -13.76 21.02
CA THR A 13 -14.33 -14.78 22.05
C THR A 13 -13.00 -15.35 22.52
N THR A 14 -12.86 -15.58 23.83
CA THR A 14 -11.69 -16.29 24.38
C THR A 14 -12.10 -17.35 25.40
N TYR A 15 -11.22 -18.32 25.62
CA TYR A 15 -11.41 -19.39 26.60
C TYR A 15 -10.35 -19.29 27.70
N PHE A 16 -10.75 -19.62 28.92
CA PHE A 16 -9.86 -19.59 30.07
C PHE A 16 -10.28 -20.60 31.13
N ALA A 17 -9.30 -21.18 31.81
CA ALA A 17 -9.54 -22.04 32.95
C ALA A 17 -9.62 -21.22 34.25
N LEU A 18 -10.62 -21.52 35.08
CA LEU A 18 -10.75 -21.05 36.45
C LEU A 18 -10.48 -22.17 37.45
N ARG A 19 -9.89 -21.79 38.57
CA ARG A 19 -9.60 -22.68 39.70
C ARG A 19 -10.15 -22.07 40.98
N LEU A 20 -10.67 -22.89 41.88
CA LEU A 20 -11.20 -22.44 43.16
C LEU A 20 -10.08 -21.81 43.99
N ALA A 21 -10.41 -20.75 44.72
CA ALA A 21 -9.46 -20.08 45.59
C ALA A 21 -9.09 -20.93 46.81
N ALA A 22 -10.01 -21.81 47.25
CA ALA A 22 -9.85 -22.62 48.45
C ALA A 22 -8.79 -23.72 48.30
N ASP A 23 -8.76 -24.41 47.15
CA ASP A 23 -7.96 -25.64 46.98
C ASP A 23 -7.31 -25.80 45.61
N ASP A 24 -7.45 -24.81 44.72
CA ASP A 24 -6.92 -24.84 43.34
C ASP A 24 -7.49 -25.96 42.45
N THR A 25 -8.61 -26.57 42.84
CA THR A 25 -9.34 -27.51 41.97
C THR A 25 -10.08 -26.76 40.86
N ALA A 26 -10.50 -27.48 39.81
CA ALA A 26 -11.27 -26.90 38.73
C ALA A 26 -12.57 -26.26 39.27
N ALA A 27 -12.80 -24.99 38.96
CA ALA A 27 -13.98 -24.30 39.43
C ALA A 27 -15.16 -24.55 38.49
N THR A 28 -15.99 -25.56 38.79
CA THR A 28 -17.15 -25.92 37.97
C THR A 28 -18.46 -25.38 38.54
N GLY A 29 -19.50 -25.27 37.70
CA GLY A 29 -20.86 -24.93 38.13
C GLY A 29 -21.02 -23.54 38.75
N LEU A 30 -20.12 -22.60 38.45
CA LEU A 30 -20.21 -21.24 38.99
C LEU A 30 -21.34 -20.46 38.33
N THR A 31 -22.06 -19.64 39.11
CA THR A 31 -23.08 -18.74 38.59
C THR A 31 -22.43 -17.61 37.77
N ILE A 32 -22.67 -17.59 36.46
CA ILE A 32 -22.03 -16.63 35.53
C ILE A 32 -22.27 -15.17 35.93
N THR A 33 -23.47 -14.82 36.41
CA THR A 33 -23.79 -13.43 36.79
C THR A 33 -23.01 -12.91 38.00
N ASN A 34 -22.26 -13.78 38.70
CA ASN A 34 -21.35 -13.37 39.77
C ASN A 34 -19.93 -13.08 39.27
N PHE A 35 -19.69 -13.14 37.95
CA PHE A 35 -18.40 -12.85 37.35
C PHE A 35 -18.33 -11.34 37.11
N ASP A 36 -17.45 -10.67 37.84
CA ASP A 36 -17.08 -9.30 37.56
C ASP A 36 -16.11 -9.28 36.37
N LEU A 37 -16.51 -8.63 35.28
CA LEU A 37 -15.69 -8.36 34.10
C LEU A 37 -15.21 -6.90 34.14
N GLN A 38 -13.90 -6.70 34.01
CA GLN A 38 -13.34 -5.37 33.85
C GLN A 38 -12.15 -5.44 32.91
N TYR A 39 -12.16 -4.64 31.85
CA TYR A 39 -11.01 -4.53 30.97
C TYR A 39 -10.27 -3.20 31.12
N VAL A 40 -8.99 -3.23 30.85
CA VAL A 40 -8.12 -2.05 30.73
C VAL A 40 -7.42 -2.09 29.38
N ARG A 41 -7.46 -0.96 28.68
CA ARG A 41 -6.68 -0.74 27.46
C ARG A 41 -5.34 -0.13 27.84
N SER A 42 -4.22 -0.60 27.26
CA SER A 42 -2.88 -0.17 27.69
C SER A 42 -2.72 1.37 27.66
N GLY A 43 -2.27 1.96 28.77
CA GLY A 43 -2.09 3.41 28.89
C GLY A 43 -3.37 4.22 29.13
N THR A 44 -4.48 3.56 29.46
CA THR A 44 -5.77 4.21 29.76
C THR A 44 -6.28 3.83 31.15
N ALA A 45 -7.27 4.58 31.67
CA ALA A 45 -7.99 4.17 32.87
C ALA A 45 -8.81 2.88 32.61
N PRO A 46 -8.91 1.96 33.59
CA PRO A 46 -9.81 0.81 33.48
C PRO A 46 -11.25 1.27 33.26
N VAL A 47 -12.01 0.49 32.49
CA VAL A 47 -13.45 0.74 32.32
C VAL A 47 -14.20 0.36 33.60
N ALA A 48 -15.43 0.85 33.76
CA ALA A 48 -16.30 0.41 34.85
C ALA A 48 -16.48 -1.12 34.80
N LYS A 49 -16.56 -1.74 35.98
CA LYS A 49 -16.83 -3.18 36.06
C LYS A 49 -18.27 -3.47 35.60
N VAL A 50 -18.44 -4.58 34.89
CA VAL A 50 -19.73 -5.09 34.41
C VAL A 50 -19.87 -6.53 34.86
N ASP A 51 -21.06 -6.91 35.31
CA ASP A 51 -21.34 -8.30 35.67
C ASP A 51 -21.60 -9.10 34.38
N ALA A 52 -20.99 -10.28 34.24
CA ALA A 52 -21.19 -11.11 33.05
C ALA A 52 -22.66 -11.55 32.92
N THR A 53 -23.13 -11.74 31.70
CA THR A 53 -24.44 -12.36 31.44
C THR A 53 -24.24 -13.80 30.96
N ALA A 54 -25.12 -14.71 31.38
CA ALA A 54 -25.04 -16.10 30.93
C ALA A 54 -25.37 -16.21 29.44
N LEU A 55 -24.54 -16.94 28.71
CA LEU A 55 -24.85 -17.40 27.36
C LEU A 55 -25.82 -18.60 27.44
N ALA A 56 -26.70 -18.78 26.44
CA ALA A 56 -27.73 -19.82 26.48
C ALA A 56 -27.17 -21.24 26.26
N ALA A 57 -26.16 -21.36 25.40
CA ALA A 57 -25.43 -22.58 25.10
C ALA A 57 -24.01 -22.24 24.65
N THR A 58 -23.11 -23.23 24.64
CA THR A 58 -21.68 -23.04 24.31
C THR A 58 -21.45 -22.64 22.85
N ASP A 59 -22.38 -22.99 21.96
CA ASP A 59 -22.39 -22.67 20.53
C ASP A 59 -23.27 -21.45 20.19
N SER A 60 -23.85 -20.79 21.19
CA SER A 60 -24.63 -19.58 20.97
C SER A 60 -23.77 -18.47 20.34
N ALA A 61 -24.41 -17.66 19.50
CA ALA A 61 -23.80 -16.49 18.90
C ALA A 61 -23.17 -15.58 19.96
N TRP A 62 -22.04 -14.97 19.61
CA TRP A 62 -21.36 -14.01 20.46
C TRP A 62 -22.28 -12.82 20.78
N ASP A 63 -22.13 -12.27 21.98
CA ASP A 63 -22.75 -11.03 22.43
C ASP A 63 -21.91 -10.39 23.55
N ASP A 64 -21.99 -9.08 23.71
CA ASP A 64 -21.13 -8.33 24.62
C ASP A 64 -21.24 -8.82 26.08
N ASN A 65 -20.09 -9.04 26.72
CA ASN A 65 -19.97 -9.39 28.15
C ASN A 65 -20.69 -10.69 28.55
N LYS A 66 -20.87 -11.62 27.62
CA LYS A 66 -21.43 -12.94 27.92
C LYS A 66 -20.36 -13.97 28.28
N ALA A 67 -20.74 -14.93 29.11
CA ALA A 67 -19.86 -16.04 29.47
C ALA A 67 -20.68 -17.32 29.73
N ILE A 68 -20.00 -18.45 29.68
CA ILE A 68 -20.58 -19.77 29.99
C ILE A 68 -19.47 -20.76 30.36
N GLU A 69 -19.79 -21.72 31.22
CA GLU A 69 -18.97 -22.91 31.41
C GLU A 69 -19.05 -23.78 30.16
N VAL A 70 -17.90 -24.23 29.66
CA VAL A 70 -17.84 -25.02 28.41
C VAL A 70 -18.30 -26.45 28.65
N ASP A 71 -17.68 -27.12 29.62
CA ASP A 71 -18.00 -28.50 29.95
C ASP A 71 -17.53 -28.80 31.39
N ALA A 72 -18.48 -29.05 32.29
CA ALA A 72 -18.18 -29.35 33.69
C ALA A 72 -17.62 -30.77 33.91
N THR A 73 -17.77 -31.66 32.93
CA THR A 73 -17.43 -33.09 33.03
C THR A 73 -16.07 -33.39 32.41
N ASP A 74 -15.91 -33.12 31.12
CA ASP A 74 -14.71 -33.50 30.37
C ASP A 74 -13.65 -32.38 30.29
N GLN A 75 -14.06 -31.12 30.51
CA GLN A 75 -13.15 -29.95 30.53
C GLN A 75 -13.39 -29.06 31.78
N PRO A 76 -13.37 -29.64 32.99
CA PRO A 76 -13.86 -28.98 34.18
C PRO A 76 -13.13 -27.65 34.43
N GLY A 77 -13.92 -26.61 34.66
CA GLY A 77 -13.44 -25.25 34.95
C GLY A 77 -12.98 -24.47 33.72
N LEU A 78 -13.19 -24.97 32.50
CA LEU A 78 -13.01 -24.19 31.28
C LEU A 78 -14.25 -23.32 31.03
N TYR A 79 -14.02 -22.01 30.87
CA TYR A 79 -15.05 -21.03 30.55
C TYR A 79 -14.76 -20.34 29.24
N ARG A 80 -15.84 -19.96 28.55
CA ARG A 80 -15.83 -19.02 27.42
C ARG A 80 -16.23 -17.64 27.94
N VAL A 81 -15.57 -16.59 27.44
CA VAL A 81 -16.02 -15.20 27.59
C VAL A 81 -16.01 -14.49 26.25
N ASP A 82 -17.09 -13.79 26.00
CA ASP A 82 -17.34 -12.91 24.88
C ASP A 82 -16.96 -11.49 25.31
N TRP A 83 -15.88 -10.97 24.73
CA TRP A 83 -15.35 -9.66 25.08
C TRP A 83 -16.24 -8.55 24.52
N PRO A 84 -16.37 -7.40 25.20
CA PRO A 84 -17.06 -6.27 24.61
C PRO A 84 -16.30 -5.70 23.40
N ASP A 85 -17.00 -5.38 22.30
CA ASP A 85 -16.37 -4.86 21.08
C ASP A 85 -15.52 -3.59 21.34
N ALA A 86 -15.98 -2.74 22.26
CA ALA A 86 -15.29 -1.52 22.66
C ALA A 86 -13.86 -1.76 23.20
N ALA A 87 -13.57 -2.97 23.70
CA ALA A 87 -12.23 -3.36 24.14
C ALA A 87 -11.21 -3.24 23.01
N PHE A 88 -11.57 -3.64 21.78
CA PHE A 88 -10.65 -3.76 20.65
C PHE A 88 -10.57 -2.54 19.76
N THR A 89 -11.13 -1.40 20.19
CA THR A 89 -10.97 -0.12 19.48
C THR A 89 -9.48 0.19 19.23
N ALA A 90 -9.17 0.85 18.11
CA ALA A 90 -7.80 1.25 17.77
C ALA A 90 -7.18 2.25 18.76
N GLY A 91 -5.85 2.36 18.74
CA GLY A 91 -5.09 3.37 19.49
C GLY A 91 -4.30 2.86 20.71
N VAL A 92 -4.32 1.55 20.97
CA VAL A 92 -3.55 0.91 22.06
C VAL A 92 -2.90 -0.38 21.56
N ARG A 93 -1.93 -0.90 22.31
CA ARG A 93 -1.16 -2.10 21.91
C ARG A 93 -1.75 -3.40 22.43
N GLU A 94 -2.52 -3.32 23.50
CA GLU A 94 -3.11 -4.48 24.15
C GLU A 94 -4.30 -4.10 25.03
N VAL A 95 -5.07 -5.12 25.35
CA VAL A 95 -6.15 -5.08 26.32
C VAL A 95 -5.99 -6.23 27.28
N ILE A 96 -6.29 -5.98 28.55
CA ILE A 96 -6.31 -7.00 29.59
C ILE A 96 -7.72 -7.05 30.16
N LEU A 97 -8.40 -8.19 30.03
CA LEU A 97 -9.64 -8.48 30.72
C LEU A 97 -9.32 -9.17 32.05
N THR A 98 -9.89 -8.62 33.11
CA THR A 98 -9.90 -9.24 34.43
C THR A 98 -11.26 -9.89 34.65
N VAL A 99 -11.25 -11.18 34.98
CA VAL A 99 -12.42 -11.94 35.41
C VAL A 99 -12.24 -12.25 36.90
N LYS A 100 -13.15 -11.75 37.73
CA LYS A 100 -13.13 -11.97 39.18
C LYS A 100 -14.43 -12.63 39.61
N VAL A 101 -14.30 -13.68 40.42
CA VAL A 101 -15.42 -14.37 41.10
C VAL A 101 -15.00 -14.56 42.55
N ALA A 102 -15.92 -14.38 43.51
CA ALA A 102 -15.57 -14.43 44.93
C ALA A 102 -14.94 -15.76 45.38
N THR A 103 -15.34 -16.88 44.78
CA THR A 103 -14.92 -18.24 45.16
C THR A 103 -13.73 -18.77 44.36
N ALA A 104 -13.32 -18.07 43.30
CA ALA A 104 -12.25 -18.51 42.39
C ALA A 104 -11.08 -17.52 42.36
N LYS A 105 -9.92 -18.00 41.93
CA LYS A 105 -8.77 -17.11 41.70
C LYS A 105 -9.09 -16.15 40.56
N THR A 106 -8.71 -14.88 40.74
CA THR A 106 -8.88 -13.86 39.68
C THR A 106 -8.04 -14.23 38.47
N LYS A 107 -8.63 -14.11 37.28
CA LYS A 107 -7.96 -14.41 36.01
C LYS A 107 -7.76 -13.14 35.20
N HIS A 108 -6.56 -12.98 34.65
CA HIS A 108 -6.26 -11.94 33.67
C HIS A 108 -6.03 -12.60 32.30
N LEU A 109 -6.75 -12.13 31.29
CA LEU A 109 -6.62 -12.52 29.90
C LEU A 109 -6.02 -11.32 29.16
N ARG A 110 -4.83 -11.50 28.59
CA ARG A 110 -4.13 -10.47 27.81
C ARG A 110 -4.28 -10.78 26.33
N VAL A 111 -4.74 -9.79 25.57
CA VAL A 111 -4.84 -9.85 24.11
C VAL A 111 -4.06 -8.68 23.53
N GLU A 112 -3.19 -8.96 22.58
CA GLU A 112 -2.45 -7.95 21.83
C GLU A 112 -3.30 -7.44 20.67
N ILE A 113 -3.27 -6.13 20.43
CA ILE A 113 -3.95 -5.49 19.31
C ILE A 113 -2.94 -5.26 18.19
N ASN A 114 -3.19 -5.87 17.03
CA ASN A 114 -2.50 -5.56 15.80
C ASN A 114 -3.02 -4.20 15.28
N ALA A 115 -2.29 -3.14 15.58
CA ALA A 115 -2.60 -1.76 15.19
C ALA A 115 -2.32 -1.46 13.70
N GLN A 116 -2.48 -2.42 12.80
CA GLN A 116 -1.90 -2.33 11.45
C GLN A 116 -2.66 -1.36 10.53
N THR A 117 -2.28 -0.09 10.59
CA THR A 117 -2.62 0.97 9.62
C THR A 117 -1.67 0.99 8.41
N VAL A 118 -0.72 0.06 8.34
CA VAL A 118 0.49 0.22 7.51
C VAL A 118 0.43 -0.52 6.16
N VAL A 119 -0.29 -1.65 6.01
CA VAL A 119 -0.14 -2.48 4.80
C VAL A 119 -0.91 -1.96 3.58
N THR A 120 -2.13 -1.42 3.78
CA THR A 120 -2.96 -0.92 2.68
C THR A 120 -2.52 0.45 2.18
N SER A 121 -2.08 1.32 3.10
CA SER A 121 -1.52 2.64 2.78
C SER A 121 -0.18 2.52 2.05
N LEU A 122 0.69 1.59 2.45
CA LEU A 122 1.93 1.27 1.73
C LEU A 122 1.66 0.82 0.29
N GLY A 123 0.66 -0.03 0.07
CA GLY A 123 0.33 -0.51 -1.28
C GLY A 123 -0.19 0.58 -2.21
N ALA A 124 -0.97 1.54 -1.69
CA ALA A 124 -1.43 2.69 -2.46
C ALA A 124 -0.28 3.67 -2.76
N GLN A 125 0.56 3.95 -1.76
CA GLN A 125 1.73 4.83 -1.92
C GLN A 125 2.71 4.29 -2.95
N ALA A 126 3.04 2.99 -2.90
CA ALA A 126 3.96 2.37 -3.86
C ALA A 126 3.47 2.49 -5.31
N LYS A 127 2.15 2.41 -5.55
CA LYS A 127 1.59 2.62 -6.89
C LYS A 127 1.72 4.07 -7.34
N ALA A 128 1.49 5.03 -6.44
CA ALA A 128 1.64 6.45 -6.75
C ALA A 128 3.09 6.80 -7.09
N ASP A 129 4.05 6.26 -6.32
CA ASP A 129 5.48 6.48 -6.54
C ASP A 129 5.94 5.90 -7.89
N VAL A 130 5.54 4.66 -8.20
CA VAL A 130 5.84 4.02 -9.50
C VAL A 130 5.26 4.81 -10.67
N ASN A 131 4.02 5.30 -10.54
CA ASN A 131 3.41 6.13 -11.59
C ASN A 131 4.18 7.44 -11.78
N ALA A 132 4.56 8.12 -10.70
CA ALA A 132 5.31 9.37 -10.77
C ALA A 132 6.70 9.19 -11.40
N GLU A 133 7.40 8.09 -11.07
CA GLU A 133 8.69 7.75 -11.67
C GLU A 133 8.55 7.40 -13.16
N ALA A 134 7.51 6.62 -13.52
CA ALA A 134 7.22 6.29 -14.91
C ALA A 134 6.88 7.53 -15.76
N ASP A 135 6.05 8.44 -15.24
CA ASP A 135 5.68 9.68 -15.93
C ASP A 135 6.92 10.57 -16.16
N THR A 136 7.80 10.67 -15.16
CA THR A 136 9.04 11.43 -15.26
C THR A 136 9.97 10.83 -16.34
N ALA A 137 10.17 9.51 -16.31
CA ALA A 137 11.03 8.82 -17.28
C ALA A 137 10.51 8.97 -18.73
N ILE A 138 9.19 8.90 -18.93
CA ILE A 138 8.58 9.11 -20.25
C ILE A 138 8.79 10.56 -20.72
N SER A 139 8.63 11.54 -19.82
CA SER A 139 8.83 12.96 -20.14
C SER A 139 10.27 13.26 -20.56
N ASP A 140 11.26 12.74 -19.82
CA ASP A 140 12.68 12.92 -20.12
C ASP A 140 13.06 12.29 -21.48
N ALA A 141 12.57 11.09 -21.75
CA ALA A 141 12.78 10.41 -23.02
C ALA A 141 12.16 11.16 -24.21
N ALA A 142 10.96 11.73 -24.02
CA ALA A 142 10.28 12.54 -25.03
C ALA A 142 11.06 13.82 -25.33
N LEU A 143 11.55 14.52 -24.29
CA LEU A 143 12.35 15.73 -24.46
C LEU A 143 13.69 15.46 -25.16
N ALA A 144 14.38 14.37 -24.80
CA ALA A 144 15.61 13.95 -25.45
C ALA A 144 15.41 13.66 -26.95
N THR A 145 14.28 13.07 -27.32
CA THR A 145 13.92 12.78 -28.72
C THR A 145 13.58 14.07 -29.47
N ALA A 146 12.81 14.98 -28.87
CA ALA A 146 12.46 16.27 -29.46
C ALA A 146 13.72 17.12 -29.74
N ALA A 147 14.67 17.19 -28.79
CA ALA A 147 15.91 17.93 -28.96
C ALA A 147 16.77 17.37 -30.11
N LYS A 148 16.85 16.04 -30.25
CA LYS A 148 17.54 15.41 -31.38
C LYS A 148 16.85 15.69 -32.70
N LEU A 149 15.51 15.68 -32.74
CA LEU A 149 14.77 15.97 -33.96
C LEU A 149 14.96 17.42 -34.41
N VAL A 150 14.94 18.40 -33.50
CA VAL A 150 15.26 19.80 -33.82
C VAL A 150 16.67 19.96 -34.38
N THR A 151 17.63 19.21 -33.83
CA THR A 151 19.01 19.20 -34.33
C THR A 151 19.06 18.66 -35.78
N VAL A 152 18.39 17.53 -36.04
CA VAL A 152 18.32 16.94 -37.38
C VAL A 152 17.61 17.89 -38.36
N ASP A 153 16.51 18.49 -37.96
CA ASP A 153 15.72 19.46 -38.75
C ASP A 153 16.59 20.64 -39.19
N THR A 154 17.32 21.24 -38.24
CA THR A 154 18.25 22.35 -38.51
C THR A 154 19.35 21.94 -39.51
N VAL A 155 19.89 20.72 -39.37
CA VAL A 155 20.92 20.20 -40.29
C VAL A 155 20.33 19.96 -41.68
N VAL A 156 19.12 19.40 -41.77
CA VAL A 156 18.42 19.15 -43.04
C VAL A 156 18.08 20.46 -43.74
N ASP A 157 17.64 21.49 -43.01
CA ASP A 157 17.41 22.83 -43.55
C ASP A 157 18.70 23.43 -44.13
N ALA A 158 19.83 23.30 -43.42
CA ALA A 158 21.13 23.79 -43.91
C ALA A 158 21.61 23.02 -45.16
N ILE A 159 21.40 21.70 -45.20
CA ILE A 159 21.66 20.87 -46.38
C ILE A 159 20.79 21.35 -47.54
N LYS A 160 19.49 21.54 -47.30
CA LYS A 160 18.53 22.00 -48.31
C LYS A 160 18.97 23.33 -48.93
N VAL A 161 19.33 24.31 -48.11
CA VAL A 161 19.84 25.62 -48.58
C VAL A 161 21.06 25.47 -49.48
N THR A 162 21.94 24.51 -49.18
CA THR A 162 23.13 24.25 -50.01
C THR A 162 22.75 23.53 -51.30
N THR A 163 21.87 22.54 -51.25
CA THR A 163 21.45 21.79 -52.43
C THR A 163 20.58 22.61 -53.38
N ASP A 164 19.80 23.56 -52.86
CA ASP A 164 19.00 24.50 -53.66
C ASP A 164 19.89 25.43 -54.53
N LYS A 165 21.21 25.51 -54.27
CA LYS A 165 22.15 26.25 -55.13
C LYS A 165 22.52 25.50 -56.41
N PHE A 166 22.23 24.20 -56.49
CA PHE A 166 22.44 23.40 -57.69
C PHE A 166 21.16 23.37 -58.53
N VAL A 167 21.31 23.57 -59.85
CA VAL A 167 20.22 23.46 -60.82
C VAL A 167 20.41 22.16 -61.62
N PHE A 168 19.34 21.41 -61.83
CA PHE A 168 19.32 20.14 -62.57
C PHE A 168 18.19 20.18 -63.61
N THR A 169 18.49 20.56 -64.84
CA THR A 169 17.53 20.53 -65.95
C THR A 169 17.31 19.10 -66.44
N ASN A 170 18.37 18.28 -66.42
CA ASN A 170 18.34 16.86 -66.77
C ASN A 170 18.65 15.99 -65.53
N ALA A 171 18.09 14.78 -65.50
CA ALA A 171 18.33 13.85 -64.40
C ALA A 171 19.81 13.41 -64.35
N ASN A 172 20.41 13.46 -63.15
CA ASN A 172 21.82 13.15 -62.89
C ASN A 172 22.85 14.10 -63.53
N GLU A 173 22.43 15.29 -63.99
CA GLU A 173 23.32 16.31 -64.56
C GLU A 173 23.22 17.63 -63.80
N VAL A 174 24.36 18.20 -63.40
CA VAL A 174 24.41 19.55 -62.80
C VAL A 174 24.54 20.57 -63.91
N ASP A 175 23.65 21.54 -63.95
CA ASP A 175 23.76 22.70 -64.83
C ASP A 175 24.78 23.67 -64.24
N ALA A 176 26.03 23.62 -64.74
CA ALA A 176 27.11 24.50 -64.32
C ALA A 176 27.48 25.46 -65.45
N ASN A 177 27.76 26.71 -65.09
CA ASN A 177 28.37 27.68 -66.00
C ASN A 177 29.80 28.01 -65.51
N THR A 178 30.78 28.00 -66.41
CA THR A 178 32.18 28.30 -66.07
C THR A 178 32.41 29.80 -66.21
N VAL A 179 32.78 30.47 -65.12
CA VAL A 179 33.04 31.93 -65.13
C VAL A 179 34.48 32.26 -65.53
N SER A 180 35.44 31.43 -65.11
CA SER A 180 36.86 31.65 -65.38
C SER A 180 37.66 30.35 -65.38
N ILE A 181 38.78 30.32 -66.11
CA ILE A 181 39.77 29.23 -66.08
C ILE A 181 41.14 29.87 -65.83
N ASN A 182 41.85 29.43 -64.79
CA ASN A 182 43.16 29.99 -64.40
C ASN A 182 43.15 31.52 -64.25
N ASP A 183 42.13 32.05 -63.57
CA ASP A 183 41.89 33.49 -63.37
C ASP A 183 41.64 34.31 -64.66
N ALA A 184 41.52 33.66 -65.81
CA ALA A 184 41.06 34.28 -67.05
C ALA A 184 39.55 34.08 -67.20
N GLU A 185 38.80 35.18 -67.35
CA GLU A 185 37.37 35.16 -67.62
C GLU A 185 37.07 34.38 -68.92
N VAL A 186 36.07 33.52 -68.89
CA VAL A 186 35.59 32.82 -70.10
C VAL A 186 34.57 33.71 -70.79
N THR A 187 34.90 34.20 -71.98
CA THR A 187 33.97 34.96 -72.83
C THR A 187 33.29 34.06 -73.86
N GLY A 188 32.10 34.46 -74.31
CA GLY A 188 31.29 33.74 -75.31
C GLY A 188 30.39 32.64 -74.75
N SER A 189 29.36 32.26 -75.50
CA SER A 189 28.28 31.34 -75.09
C SER A 189 28.54 29.87 -75.46
N GLY A 190 29.63 29.56 -76.15
CA GLY A 190 29.98 28.18 -76.55
C GLY A 190 29.14 27.67 -77.72
N THR A 191 28.40 28.56 -78.38
CA THR A 191 27.64 28.25 -79.60
C THR A 191 28.53 28.38 -80.83
N VAL A 192 28.12 27.82 -81.97
CA VAL A 192 28.88 27.92 -83.23
C VAL A 192 29.05 29.38 -83.69
N ALA A 193 28.13 30.27 -83.32
CA ALA A 193 28.16 31.69 -83.67
C ALA A 193 28.96 32.55 -82.66
N ASP A 194 29.25 32.01 -81.47
CA ASP A 194 29.92 32.69 -80.37
C ASP A 194 30.72 31.67 -79.53
N PRO A 195 31.84 31.15 -80.08
CA PRO A 195 32.64 30.12 -79.44
C PRO A 195 33.40 30.67 -78.23
N TRP A 196 33.69 29.81 -77.26
CA TRP A 196 34.40 30.19 -76.05
C TRP A 196 35.78 30.79 -76.36
N ASN A 197 36.05 31.95 -75.74
CA ASN A 197 37.33 32.64 -75.78
C ASN A 197 37.84 32.98 -77.20
N SER A 198 36.91 33.40 -78.07
CA SER A 198 37.19 33.87 -79.43
C SER A 198 37.56 35.35 -79.53
#